data_AF-A0A7S8FE18-F1
#
_entry.id   AF-A0A7S8FE18-F1
#
_cell.length_a   1.000
_cell.length_b   1.000
_cell.length_c   1.000
_cell.angle_alpha   90.00
_cell.angle_beta   90.00
_cell.angle_gamma   90.00
#
_symmetry.space_group_name_H-M   'P 1'
#
loop_
_entity.id
_entity.type
_entity.pdbx_description
1 polymer ?
#
loop_
_entity_poly.entity_id
_entity_poly.type
_entity_poly.pdbx_seq_one_letter_code
_entity_poly.pdbx_strand_id
1 'polypeptide(L)'
;MVMPFSESRPPLPGGVQTPPIRYYHVSTVNGSFALQALKTDEAYLVPNFELAEELVARGVDSARIAISHGSSPNGSSHGYSQIALGRPLVPASPFTFDQSIVIVLPTYNERSNLAALVATIGKYLTADILIVDDNSPDGTGQVADQLRGEHRHIHVLHRPKKQGLGPAYLAGFEWAIHRNYDRIIEMDCDFSHAPWDVPRLVHGSRTAELVIGSRYVSGGGTENWDARRRLVSRCGNTYVRLFLGPMIHDWTGGFRCYHRSLLLKMHLETVRAKGYVFQVELAWRAVQLGADIRELPIRFSDRVQGQSKLGWHSLIEGLVQVPKMCFQRY
;
A
#
# COMPACT_ATOMS: atom_id res chain seq x y z
N MET A 1 22.57 -7.12 21.52
CA MET A 1 22.64 -8.60 21.57
C MET A 1 21.27 -9.15 21.21
N VAL A 2 21.12 -9.79 20.05
CA VAL A 2 19.83 -10.38 19.63
C VAL A 2 19.72 -11.74 20.31
N MET A 3 18.77 -11.92 21.22
CA MET A 3 18.56 -13.18 21.92
C MET A 3 17.28 -13.85 21.40
N PRO A 4 17.33 -15.12 20.94
CA PRO A 4 16.15 -15.85 20.54
C PRO A 4 15.33 -16.26 21.77
N PHE A 5 14.03 -15.99 21.74
CA PHE A 5 13.07 -16.52 22.72
C PHE A 5 11.89 -17.20 22.00
N SER A 6 11.35 -18.26 22.61
CA SER A 6 10.25 -19.07 22.06
C SER A 6 9.02 -18.87 22.93
N GLU A 7 7.98 -18.21 22.42
CA GLU A 7 6.67 -18.16 23.08
C GLU A 7 5.69 -19.12 22.42
N SER A 8 5.08 -20.00 23.22
CA SER A 8 3.97 -20.86 22.81
C SER A 8 2.66 -20.35 23.43
N ARG A 9 1.62 -20.15 22.61
CA ARG A 9 0.24 -19.98 23.10
C ARG A 9 -0.50 -21.32 23.06
N PRO A 10 -1.42 -21.59 24.01
CA PRO A 10 -2.29 -22.76 23.92
C PRO A 10 -3.24 -22.63 22.70
N PRO A 11 -3.60 -23.75 22.05
CA PRO A 11 -4.32 -23.74 20.79
C PRO A 11 -5.79 -23.30 20.94
N LEU A 12 -6.33 -22.66 19.90
CA LEU A 12 -7.77 -22.57 19.69
C LEU A 12 -8.32 -23.99 19.37
N PRO A 13 -9.54 -24.35 19.82
CA PRO A 13 -10.06 -25.69 19.60
C PRO A 13 -10.32 -25.93 18.11
N GLY A 14 -9.65 -26.94 17.53
CA GLY A 14 -9.92 -27.46 16.18
C GLY A 14 -8.97 -27.06 15.05
N GLY A 15 -7.88 -26.33 15.31
CA GLY A 15 -6.89 -25.94 14.28
C GLY A 15 -5.68 -26.87 14.20
N VAL A 16 -5.22 -27.16 12.97
CA VAL A 16 -3.91 -27.81 12.72
C VAL A 16 -2.81 -27.03 13.46
N GLN A 17 -2.04 -27.72 14.31
CA GLN A 17 -0.92 -27.13 15.05
C GLN A 17 0.10 -26.55 14.07
N THR A 18 0.16 -25.23 13.98
CA THR A 18 1.23 -24.51 13.29
C THR A 18 2.37 -24.29 14.30
N PRO A 19 3.63 -24.57 13.94
CA PRO A 19 4.75 -24.42 14.86
C PRO A 19 4.83 -22.98 15.38
N PRO A 20 5.18 -22.76 16.66
CA PRO A 20 5.28 -21.42 17.24
C PRO A 20 6.38 -20.60 16.54
N ILE A 21 6.07 -19.35 16.20
CA ILE A 21 7.03 -18.44 15.56
C ILE A 21 8.12 -18.08 16.56
N ARG A 22 9.38 -18.07 16.10
CA ARG A 22 10.48 -17.51 16.87
C ARG A 22 10.69 -16.04 16.51
N TYR A 23 10.60 -15.18 17.51
CA TYR A 23 10.83 -13.75 17.33
C TYR A 23 12.25 -13.37 17.74
N TYR A 24 12.91 -12.63 16.86
CA TYR A 24 14.15 -11.93 17.15
C TYR A 24 13.81 -10.52 17.59
N HIS A 25 13.92 -10.26 18.90
CA HIS A 25 13.68 -8.95 19.46
C HIS A 25 14.81 -8.00 19.05
N VAL A 26 14.45 -6.97 18.31
CA VAL A 26 15.37 -5.87 17.99
C VAL A 26 14.97 -4.70 18.87
N SER A 27 15.81 -4.39 19.85
CA SER A 27 15.70 -3.19 20.69
C SER A 27 16.92 -2.31 20.44
N THR A 28 16.68 -1.02 20.20
CA THR A 28 17.74 -0.03 19.98
C THR A 28 18.48 0.22 21.29
N VAL A 29 19.50 -0.59 21.57
CA VAL A 29 20.49 -0.28 22.59
C VAL A 29 21.85 -0.27 21.90
N ASN A 30 22.22 0.90 21.39
CA ASN A 30 23.55 1.25 20.84
C ASN A 30 23.97 0.59 19.52
N GLY A 31 23.46 1.10 18.39
CA GLY A 31 24.20 1.17 17.11
C GLY A 31 24.62 -0.16 16.48
N SER A 32 23.89 -0.53 15.42
CA SER A 32 24.06 -1.75 14.60
C SER A 32 23.57 -3.06 15.25
N PHE A 33 22.45 -3.57 14.73
CA PHE A 33 22.09 -4.98 14.85
C PHE A 33 22.56 -5.70 13.59
N ALA A 34 23.22 -6.85 13.74
CA ALA A 34 23.54 -7.71 12.61
C ALA A 34 22.23 -8.30 12.07
N LEU A 35 21.98 -8.16 10.77
CA LEU A 35 20.87 -8.85 10.13
C LEU A 35 21.20 -10.33 10.08
N GLN A 36 20.27 -11.16 10.55
CA GLN A 36 20.31 -12.59 10.29
C GLN A 36 19.37 -12.94 9.14
N ALA A 37 19.72 -13.99 8.40
CA ALA A 37 18.80 -14.63 7.48
C ALA A 37 17.71 -15.37 8.30
N LEU A 38 16.45 -14.95 8.14
CA LEU A 38 15.32 -15.58 8.80
C LEU A 38 14.96 -16.91 8.11
N LYS A 39 14.77 -17.98 8.88
CA LYS A 39 14.10 -19.21 8.44
C LYS A 39 12.61 -18.93 8.18
N THR A 40 11.87 -19.89 7.63
CA THR A 40 10.44 -19.74 7.30
C THR A 40 9.51 -19.53 8.51
N ASP A 41 9.95 -19.92 9.71
CA ASP A 41 9.23 -19.85 10.98
C ASP A 41 9.73 -18.74 11.93
N GLU A 42 10.54 -17.82 11.41
CA GLU A 42 11.20 -16.76 12.19
C GLU A 42 10.69 -15.35 11.84
N ALA A 43 10.71 -14.40 12.76
CA ALA A 43 10.34 -13.02 12.47
C ALA A 43 11.14 -12.05 13.33
N TYR A 44 11.26 -10.80 12.89
CA TYR A 44 11.72 -9.74 13.77
C TYR A 44 10.54 -9.19 14.57
N LEU A 45 10.75 -8.91 15.85
CA LEU A 45 9.83 -8.12 16.67
C LEU A 45 10.52 -6.80 17.04
N VAL A 46 9.91 -5.69 16.65
CA VAL A 46 10.39 -4.33 16.87
C VAL A 46 9.39 -3.53 17.72
N PRO A 47 9.83 -2.49 18.45
CA PRO A 47 8.95 -1.73 19.32
C PRO A 47 8.09 -0.68 18.60
N ASN A 48 8.44 -0.31 17.36
CA ASN A 48 7.81 0.79 16.64
C ASN A 48 8.03 0.68 15.12
N PHE A 49 7.36 1.56 14.36
CA PHE A 49 7.47 1.61 12.90
C PHE A 49 8.84 2.11 12.45
N GLU A 50 9.48 3.01 13.20
CA GLU A 50 10.78 3.57 12.84
C GLU A 50 11.84 2.47 12.68
N LEU A 51 11.91 1.56 13.65
CA LEU A 51 12.83 0.42 13.58
C LEU A 51 12.40 -0.61 12.53
N ALA A 52 11.10 -0.74 12.25
CA ALA A 52 10.61 -1.56 11.13
C ALA A 52 11.13 -1.01 9.79
N GLU A 53 11.03 0.30 9.56
CA GLU A 53 11.51 0.92 8.32
C GLU A 53 13.03 0.82 8.17
N GLU A 54 13.79 0.91 9.27
CA GLU A 54 15.24 0.65 9.25
C GLU A 54 15.57 -0.79 8.81
N LEU A 55 14.81 -1.79 9.29
CA LEU A 55 14.98 -3.17 8.86
C LEU A 55 14.66 -3.35 7.38
N VAL A 56 13.54 -2.79 6.90
CA VAL A 56 13.14 -2.92 5.50
C VAL A 56 14.13 -2.23 4.57
N ALA A 57 14.63 -1.04 4.94
CA ALA A 57 15.64 -0.32 4.15
C ALA A 57 16.94 -1.13 3.99
N ARG A 58 17.25 -2.00 4.95
CA ARG A 58 18.39 -2.95 4.91
C ARG A 58 18.07 -4.28 4.22
N GLY A 59 16.89 -4.42 3.62
CA GLY A 59 16.49 -5.56 2.80
C GLY A 59 15.64 -6.63 3.50
N VAL A 60 15.25 -6.42 4.76
CA VAL A 60 14.31 -7.31 5.44
C VAL A 60 12.94 -7.21 4.79
N ASP A 61 12.30 -8.35 4.54
CA ASP A 61 10.94 -8.40 4.04
C ASP A 61 9.95 -7.89 5.11
N SER A 62 9.13 -6.89 4.77
CA SER A 62 8.15 -6.30 5.69
C SER A 62 7.13 -7.32 6.20
N ALA A 63 6.84 -8.38 5.43
CA ALA A 63 5.97 -9.47 5.86
C ALA A 63 6.54 -10.28 7.05
N ARG A 64 7.82 -10.08 7.38
CA ARG A 64 8.57 -10.78 8.43
C ARG A 64 8.92 -9.89 9.62
N ILE A 65 8.30 -8.71 9.72
CA ILE A 65 8.49 -7.78 10.82
C ILE A 65 7.16 -7.60 11.56
N ALA A 66 7.20 -7.89 12.86
CA ALA A 66 6.16 -7.61 13.82
C ALA A 66 6.52 -6.34 14.61
N ILE A 67 5.58 -5.42 14.81
CA ILE A 67 5.72 -4.16 15.55
C ILE A 67 4.91 -4.20 16.85
N SER A 68 5.54 -4.46 18.01
CA SER A 68 4.82 -4.50 19.28
C SER A 68 4.14 -3.16 19.57
N HIS A 69 2.83 -3.14 19.82
CA HIS A 69 2.13 -1.96 20.29
C HIS A 69 2.76 -1.47 21.61
N GLY A 70 3.43 -0.32 21.57
CA GLY A 70 3.88 0.35 22.78
C GLY A 70 2.70 0.74 23.66
N SER A 71 2.67 0.22 24.89
CA SER A 71 1.75 0.52 26.01
C SER A 71 0.44 -0.29 26.07
N SER A 72 0.39 -1.28 26.97
CA SER A 72 -0.81 -1.53 27.78
C SER A 72 -0.44 -1.26 29.25
N PRO A 73 -1.21 -0.47 30.02
CA PRO A 73 -0.95 -0.22 31.44
C PRO A 73 -0.99 -1.49 32.31
N ASN A 74 -1.52 -2.59 31.78
CA ASN A 74 -1.62 -3.88 32.48
C ASN A 74 -0.94 -4.99 31.68
N GLY A 75 0.38 -5.11 31.83
CA GLY A 75 1.10 -6.37 32.08
C GLY A 75 0.89 -7.64 31.22
N SER A 76 0.20 -7.62 30.09
CA SER A 76 0.07 -8.79 29.20
C SER A 76 0.49 -8.45 27.77
N SER A 77 1.76 -8.67 27.49
CA SER A 77 2.51 -8.33 26.27
C SER A 77 2.27 -9.29 25.12
N HIS A 78 1.24 -9.12 24.27
CA HIS A 78 1.10 -10.03 23.11
C HIS A 78 0.40 -9.38 21.91
N GLY A 79 1.17 -8.82 20.98
CA GLY A 79 0.68 -8.00 19.86
C GLY A 79 0.55 -8.70 18.48
N TYR A 80 0.93 -9.97 18.32
CA TYR A 80 0.92 -10.67 17.03
C TYR A 80 0.35 -12.07 17.12
N SER A 81 -0.53 -12.44 16.18
CA SER A 81 -1.11 -13.77 16.07
C SER A 81 -0.71 -14.44 14.74
N GLN A 82 0.17 -15.43 14.87
CA GLN A 82 0.49 -16.54 13.94
C GLN A 82 1.11 -16.23 12.55
N ILE A 83 2.10 -17.04 12.20
CA ILE A 83 2.43 -17.48 10.84
C ILE A 83 1.95 -18.92 10.79
N ALA A 84 0.99 -19.20 9.92
CA ALA A 84 0.96 -20.51 9.29
C ALA A 84 2.05 -20.51 8.21
N LEU A 85 2.93 -21.50 8.21
CA LEU A 85 4.04 -21.69 7.26
C LEU A 85 3.84 -20.94 5.92
N GLY A 86 4.67 -19.91 5.66
CA GLY A 86 4.66 -19.17 4.40
C GLY A 86 3.57 -18.09 4.24
N ARG A 87 2.86 -17.71 5.32
CA ARG A 87 1.89 -16.58 5.32
C ARG A 87 2.47 -15.33 6.02
N PRO A 88 2.03 -14.12 5.64
CA PRO A 88 2.43 -12.87 6.30
C PRO A 88 1.99 -12.84 7.78
N LEU A 89 2.74 -12.13 8.62
CA LEU A 89 2.40 -11.88 10.03
C LEU A 89 1.10 -11.07 10.13
N VAL A 90 0.15 -11.50 10.96
CA VAL A 90 -1.08 -10.74 11.24
C VAL A 90 -1.04 -10.20 12.67
N PRO A 91 -1.27 -8.89 12.90
CA PRO A 91 -1.29 -8.35 14.25
C PRO A 91 -2.49 -8.90 15.04
N ALA A 92 -2.37 -9.00 16.36
CA ALA A 92 -3.44 -9.52 17.22
C ALA A 92 -4.68 -8.62 17.21
N SER A 93 -4.48 -7.33 16.92
CA SER A 93 -5.51 -6.33 16.67
C SER A 93 -5.06 -5.45 15.51
N PRO A 94 -5.97 -4.94 14.65
CA PRO A 94 -5.61 -3.98 13.62
C PRO A 94 -4.99 -2.72 14.22
N PHE A 95 -4.06 -2.09 13.50
CA PHE A 95 -3.51 -0.80 13.88
C PHE A 95 -4.61 0.27 13.84
N THR A 96 -4.56 1.18 14.81
CA THR A 96 -5.40 2.37 14.87
C THR A 96 -4.51 3.60 14.85
N PHE A 97 -5.02 4.69 14.28
CA PHE A 97 -4.35 5.98 14.21
C PHE A 97 -5.39 7.06 14.55
N ASP A 98 -4.94 8.20 15.08
CA ASP A 98 -5.82 9.32 15.41
C ASP A 98 -6.42 9.99 14.17
N GLN A 99 -5.77 9.80 13.00
CA GLN A 99 -6.21 10.32 11.72
C GLN A 99 -7.39 9.50 11.18
N SER A 100 -8.38 10.19 10.61
CA SER A 100 -9.41 9.56 9.80
C SER A 100 -8.83 9.12 8.45
N ILE A 101 -8.94 7.83 8.14
CA ILE A 101 -8.29 7.20 6.98
C ILE A 101 -9.34 6.55 6.09
N VAL A 102 -9.23 6.78 4.79
CA VAL A 102 -9.97 6.02 3.77
C VAL A 102 -9.03 5.38 2.76
N ILE A 103 -9.29 4.13 2.41
CA ILE A 103 -8.61 3.41 1.33
C ILE A 103 -9.53 3.38 0.11
N VAL A 104 -9.10 3.98 -0.98
CA VAL A 104 -9.81 3.99 -2.26
C VAL A 104 -9.38 2.78 -3.07
N LEU A 105 -10.33 1.90 -3.39
CA LEU A 105 -10.14 0.67 -4.16
C LEU A 105 -10.95 0.74 -5.46
N PRO A 106 -10.35 1.14 -6.60
CA PRO A 106 -11.01 1.05 -7.90
C PRO A 106 -11.19 -0.40 -8.32
N THR A 107 -12.38 -0.73 -8.81
CA THR A 107 -12.72 -2.07 -9.27
C THR A 107 -13.25 -2.06 -10.71
N TYR A 108 -12.75 -3.01 -11.49
CA TYR A 108 -13.33 -3.41 -12.76
C TYR A 108 -12.97 -4.87 -13.03
N ASN A 109 -13.97 -5.75 -12.96
CA ASN A 109 -13.82 -7.21 -12.99
C ASN A 109 -12.90 -7.75 -11.86
N GLU A 110 -13.19 -7.37 -10.61
CA GLU A 110 -12.39 -7.75 -9.43
C GLU A 110 -13.22 -8.59 -8.43
N ARG A 111 -14.31 -9.22 -8.88
CA ARG A 111 -15.26 -9.93 -8.02
C ARG A 111 -14.61 -10.98 -7.13
N SER A 112 -13.63 -11.72 -7.64
CA SER A 112 -12.94 -12.78 -6.89
C SER A 112 -11.98 -12.25 -5.82
N ASN A 113 -11.49 -11.02 -5.98
CA ASN A 113 -10.49 -10.42 -5.09
C ASN A 113 -11.13 -9.55 -4.00
N LEU A 114 -12.22 -8.84 -4.34
CA LEU A 114 -12.75 -7.73 -3.53
C LEU A 114 -13.01 -8.08 -2.06
N ALA A 115 -13.84 -9.10 -1.79
CA ALA A 115 -14.20 -9.47 -0.42
C ALA A 115 -13.00 -9.96 0.39
N ALA A 116 -12.12 -10.75 -0.22
CA ALA A 116 -10.91 -11.26 0.43
C ALA A 116 -9.93 -10.14 0.76
N LEU A 117 -9.78 -9.15 -0.14
CA LEU A 117 -8.88 -8.03 0.06
C LEU A 117 -9.37 -7.12 1.18
N VAL A 118 -10.65 -6.72 1.15
CA VAL A 118 -11.29 -5.92 2.19
C VAL A 118 -11.14 -6.58 3.57
N ALA A 119 -11.45 -7.88 3.67
CA ALA A 119 -11.29 -8.62 4.92
C ALA A 119 -9.82 -8.70 5.37
N THR A 120 -8.87 -8.73 4.44
CA THR A 120 -7.44 -8.79 4.76
C THR A 120 -6.93 -7.43 5.23
N ILE A 121 -7.30 -6.33 4.57
CA ILE A 121 -7.00 -4.96 4.99
C ILE A 121 -7.48 -4.73 6.43
N GLY A 122 -8.72 -5.14 6.74
CA GLY A 122 -9.31 -4.99 8.06
C GLY A 122 -8.61 -5.76 9.18
N LYS A 123 -7.71 -6.70 8.86
CA LYS A 123 -6.83 -7.35 9.86
C LYS A 123 -5.63 -6.49 10.25
N TYR A 124 -5.21 -5.57 9.38
CA TYR A 124 -4.01 -4.77 9.57
C TYR A 124 -4.32 -3.34 9.99
N LEU A 125 -5.40 -2.74 9.49
CA LEU A 125 -5.72 -1.34 9.75
C LEU A 125 -7.20 -1.15 10.01
N THR A 126 -7.54 -0.40 11.05
CA THR A 126 -8.87 0.20 11.19
C THR A 126 -8.96 1.44 10.32
N ALA A 127 -9.68 1.36 9.21
CA ALA A 127 -9.91 2.46 8.27
C ALA A 127 -11.24 2.26 7.53
N ASP A 128 -11.75 3.35 6.96
CA ASP A 128 -12.85 3.26 6.00
C ASP A 128 -12.33 2.79 4.65
N ILE A 129 -13.17 2.11 3.88
CA ILE A 129 -12.84 1.61 2.54
C ILE A 129 -13.87 2.16 1.56
N LEU A 130 -13.42 2.86 0.53
CA LEU A 130 -14.24 3.29 -0.59
C LEU A 130 -13.96 2.39 -1.79
N ILE A 131 -14.95 1.59 -2.16
CA ILE A 131 -14.93 0.80 -3.39
C ILE A 131 -15.47 1.67 -4.52
N VAL A 132 -14.68 1.88 -5.57
CA VAL A 132 -15.10 2.66 -6.76
C VAL A 132 -15.30 1.70 -7.93
N ASP A 133 -16.54 1.30 -8.19
CA ASP A 133 -16.85 0.32 -9.24
C ASP A 133 -17.19 0.97 -10.58
N ASP A 134 -16.49 0.55 -11.64
CA ASP A 134 -16.64 1.07 -13.00
C ASP A 134 -17.74 0.35 -13.81
N ASN A 135 -18.87 0.07 -13.16
CA ASN A 135 -19.98 -0.72 -13.70
C ASN A 135 -19.50 -2.10 -14.19
N SER A 136 -18.92 -2.87 -13.27
CA SER A 136 -18.32 -4.16 -13.58
C SER A 136 -19.37 -5.19 -14.04
N PRO A 137 -19.21 -5.80 -15.24
CA PRO A 137 -20.17 -6.78 -15.76
C PRO A 137 -20.10 -8.15 -15.07
N ASP A 138 -19.03 -8.44 -14.33
CA ASP A 138 -18.84 -9.73 -13.64
C ASP A 138 -19.59 -9.83 -12.30
N GLY A 139 -20.22 -8.73 -11.88
CA GLY A 139 -20.93 -8.61 -10.61
C GLY A 139 -20.10 -8.12 -9.43
N THR A 140 -18.92 -7.54 -9.68
CA THR A 140 -18.12 -6.88 -8.63
C THR A 140 -18.95 -5.84 -7.86
N GLY A 141 -19.77 -5.03 -8.56
CA GLY A 141 -20.63 -4.03 -7.93
C GLY A 141 -21.63 -4.61 -6.93
N GLN A 142 -22.21 -5.79 -7.20
CA GLN A 142 -23.13 -6.44 -6.25
C GLN A 142 -22.41 -6.92 -4.99
N VAL A 143 -21.19 -7.44 -5.14
CA VAL A 143 -20.35 -7.82 -3.98
C VAL A 143 -20.00 -6.58 -3.16
N ALA A 144 -19.67 -5.46 -3.82
CA ALA A 144 -19.42 -4.19 -3.13
C ALA A 144 -20.64 -3.73 -2.32
N ASP A 145 -21.85 -3.79 -2.89
CA ASP A 145 -23.08 -3.43 -2.20
C ASP A 145 -23.39 -4.34 -1.01
N GLN A 146 -23.12 -5.64 -1.13
CA GLN A 146 -23.24 -6.59 -0.03
C GLN A 146 -22.30 -6.22 1.13
N LEU A 147 -21.02 -5.99 0.83
CA LEU A 147 -20.01 -5.61 1.83
C LEU A 147 -20.39 -4.31 2.56
N ARG A 148 -20.92 -3.31 1.85
CA ARG A 148 -21.46 -2.08 2.44
C ARG A 148 -22.63 -2.35 3.39
N GLY A 149 -23.51 -3.29 3.05
CA GLY A 149 -24.63 -3.69 3.91
C GLY A 149 -24.18 -4.39 5.20
N GLU A 150 -23.09 -5.14 5.14
CA GLU A 150 -22.52 -5.89 6.25
C GLU A 150 -21.60 -5.04 7.16
N HIS A 151 -20.97 -3.99 6.60
CA HIS A 151 -19.94 -3.22 7.29
C HIS A 151 -20.09 -1.71 7.11
N ARG A 152 -20.31 -0.99 8.22
CA ARG A 152 -20.52 0.48 8.21
C ARG A 152 -19.35 1.32 7.72
N HIS A 153 -18.13 0.79 7.79
CA HIS A 153 -16.90 1.47 7.35
C HIS A 153 -16.63 1.25 5.85
N ILE A 154 -17.48 0.49 5.15
CA ILE A 154 -17.37 0.26 3.70
C ILE A 154 -18.35 1.17 2.98
N HIS A 155 -17.83 1.88 1.99
CA HIS A 155 -18.57 2.77 1.10
C HIS A 155 -18.43 2.29 -0.33
N VAL A 156 -19.43 2.59 -1.16
CA VAL A 156 -19.42 2.19 -2.58
C VAL A 156 -19.80 3.39 -3.44
N LEU A 157 -18.99 3.65 -4.45
CA LEU A 157 -19.23 4.62 -5.51
C LEU A 157 -19.35 3.90 -6.84
N HIS A 158 -20.59 3.71 -7.30
CA HIS A 158 -20.86 3.17 -8.63
C HIS A 158 -20.73 4.25 -9.69
N ARG A 159 -19.81 4.05 -10.64
CA ARG A 159 -19.65 4.91 -11.82
C ARG A 159 -20.42 4.29 -12.99
N PRO A 160 -20.99 5.11 -13.90
CA PRO A 160 -21.92 4.60 -14.91
C PRO A 160 -21.26 3.69 -15.97
N LYS A 161 -19.95 3.82 -16.17
CA LYS A 161 -19.16 3.02 -17.12
C LYS A 161 -17.68 3.10 -16.80
N LYS A 162 -16.92 2.14 -17.33
CA LYS A 162 -15.45 2.18 -17.33
C LYS A 162 -14.90 3.37 -18.12
N GLN A 163 -14.14 4.24 -17.46
CA GLN A 163 -13.48 5.39 -18.12
C GLN A 163 -11.95 5.43 -17.93
N GLY A 164 -11.38 4.43 -17.26
CA GLY A 164 -9.94 4.33 -16.98
C GLY A 164 -9.62 4.44 -15.50
N LEU A 165 -8.40 4.04 -15.14
CA LEU A 165 -7.93 3.97 -13.75
C LEU A 165 -7.84 5.36 -13.11
N GLY A 166 -7.26 6.34 -13.81
CA GLY A 166 -7.15 7.72 -13.30
C GLY A 166 -8.50 8.32 -12.93
N PRO A 167 -9.49 8.34 -13.84
CA PRO A 167 -10.83 8.82 -13.53
C PRO A 167 -11.53 8.11 -12.36
N ALA A 168 -11.23 6.83 -12.11
CA ALA A 168 -11.77 6.11 -10.96
C ALA A 168 -11.17 6.63 -9.65
N TYR A 169 -9.86 6.78 -9.60
CA TYR A 169 -9.17 7.36 -8.44
C TYR A 169 -9.55 8.83 -8.22
N LEU A 170 -9.63 9.66 -9.27
CA LEU A 170 -10.08 11.05 -9.15
C LEU A 170 -11.48 11.14 -8.56
N ALA A 171 -12.42 10.28 -8.99
CA ALA A 171 -13.75 10.23 -8.41
C ALA A 171 -13.74 9.80 -6.93
N GLY A 172 -12.87 8.85 -6.58
CA GLY A 172 -12.68 8.42 -5.19
C GLY A 172 -12.05 9.49 -4.30
N PHE A 173 -11.05 10.21 -4.82
CA PHE A 173 -10.40 11.33 -4.13
C PHE A 173 -11.37 12.48 -3.91
N GLU A 174 -12.16 12.85 -4.93
CA GLU A 174 -13.22 13.84 -4.81
C GLU A 174 -14.22 13.45 -3.72
N TRP A 175 -14.68 12.19 -3.72
CA TRP A 175 -15.60 11.67 -2.71
C TRP A 175 -15.04 11.77 -1.29
N ALA A 176 -13.74 11.49 -1.12
CA ALA A 176 -13.05 11.50 0.17
C ALA A 176 -12.78 12.93 0.68
N ILE A 177 -12.39 13.84 -0.21
CA ILE A 177 -12.11 15.24 0.12
C ILE A 177 -13.36 15.93 0.71
N HIS A 178 -14.56 15.57 0.24
CA HIS A 178 -15.83 16.10 0.77
C HIS A 178 -16.25 15.49 2.12
N ARG A 179 -15.50 14.54 2.69
CA ARG A 179 -15.86 13.78 3.91
C ARG A 179 -14.87 13.90 5.06
N ASN A 180 -14.03 14.94 5.04
CA ASN A 180 -13.09 15.28 6.11
C ASN A 180 -12.11 14.15 6.51
N TYR A 181 -11.80 13.21 5.60
CA TYR A 181 -10.71 12.27 5.85
C TYR A 181 -9.37 12.99 5.93
N ASP A 182 -8.51 12.63 6.87
CA ASP A 182 -7.17 13.20 7.01
C ASP A 182 -6.19 12.57 6.02
N ARG A 183 -6.37 11.26 5.74
CA ARG A 183 -5.51 10.45 4.88
C ARG A 183 -6.33 9.68 3.86
N ILE A 184 -5.90 9.78 2.61
CA ILE A 184 -6.51 9.10 1.48
C ILE A 184 -5.48 8.16 0.89
N ILE A 185 -5.73 6.87 1.01
CA ILE A 185 -4.85 5.82 0.51
C ILE A 185 -5.35 5.35 -0.84
N GLU A 186 -4.41 5.24 -1.75
CA GLU A 186 -4.56 4.69 -3.08
C GLU A 186 -4.08 3.25 -3.08
N MET A 187 -4.91 2.28 -3.47
CA MET A 187 -4.53 0.87 -3.49
C MET A 187 -5.32 0.05 -4.52
N ASP A 188 -4.62 -0.71 -5.35
CA ASP A 188 -5.22 -1.62 -6.32
C ASP A 188 -5.90 -2.84 -5.67
N CYS A 189 -7.00 -3.31 -6.27
CA CYS A 189 -7.84 -4.39 -5.74
C CYS A 189 -7.41 -5.83 -6.16
N ASP A 190 -6.11 -6.08 -6.36
CA ASP A 190 -5.60 -7.35 -6.96
C ASP A 190 -4.50 -8.08 -6.17
N PHE A 191 -4.27 -7.66 -4.92
CA PHE A 191 -3.20 -8.16 -4.02
C PHE A 191 -1.75 -7.91 -4.50
N SER A 192 -1.52 -7.14 -5.57
CA SER A 192 -0.16 -6.74 -5.96
C SER A 192 0.47 -5.81 -4.90
N HIS A 193 -0.36 -5.07 -4.18
CA HIS A 193 0.00 -4.31 -2.99
C HIS A 193 -0.33 -5.11 -1.73
N ALA A 194 0.67 -5.27 -0.86
CA ALA A 194 0.56 -5.99 0.38
C ALA A 194 -0.31 -5.24 1.41
N PRO A 195 -1.41 -5.83 1.90
CA PRO A 195 -2.23 -5.18 2.94
C PRO A 195 -1.50 -4.88 4.25
N TRP A 196 -0.44 -5.64 4.58
CA TRP A 196 0.39 -5.40 5.77
C TRP A 196 1.27 -4.15 5.66
N ASP A 197 1.46 -3.61 4.46
CA ASP A 197 2.20 -2.36 4.26
C ASP A 197 1.32 -1.11 4.45
N VAL A 198 -0.02 -1.24 4.47
CA VAL A 198 -0.93 -0.09 4.60
C VAL A 198 -0.68 0.70 5.90
N PRO A 199 -0.52 0.09 7.09
CA PRO A 199 -0.17 0.83 8.31
C PRO A 199 1.16 1.60 8.20
N ARG A 200 2.13 1.07 7.44
CA ARG A 200 3.43 1.72 7.22
C ARG A 200 3.24 3.02 6.41
N LEU A 201 2.40 3.00 5.38
CA LEU A 201 2.06 4.20 4.60
C LEU A 201 1.38 5.27 5.47
N VAL A 202 0.43 4.87 6.32
CA VAL A 202 -0.23 5.78 7.27
C VAL A 202 0.79 6.37 8.23
N HIS A 203 1.63 5.55 8.84
CA HIS A 203 2.66 6.01 9.76
C HIS A 203 3.62 7.01 9.09
N GLY A 204 4.11 6.71 7.89
CA GLY A 204 4.98 7.62 7.13
C GLY A 204 4.32 8.97 6.80
N SER A 205 2.99 8.98 6.65
CA SER A 205 2.22 10.19 6.33
C SER A 205 2.00 11.11 7.54
N ARG A 206 2.54 10.77 8.71
CA ARG A 206 2.57 11.66 9.87
C ARG A 206 3.50 12.85 9.66
N THR A 207 4.57 12.67 8.90
CA THR A 207 5.57 13.72 8.64
C THR A 207 5.60 14.17 7.19
N ALA A 208 5.14 13.35 6.24
CA ALA A 208 5.10 13.68 4.81
C ALA A 208 3.68 13.95 4.32
N GLU A 209 3.54 14.84 3.32
CA GLU A 209 2.26 15.13 2.67
C GLU A 209 1.88 14.08 1.61
N LEU A 210 2.88 13.40 1.03
CA LEU A 210 2.71 12.26 0.14
C LEU A 210 3.67 11.14 0.52
N VAL A 211 3.13 9.94 0.77
CA VAL A 211 3.92 8.72 0.92
C VAL A 211 3.68 7.81 -0.28
N ILE A 212 4.76 7.31 -0.88
CA ILE A 212 4.72 6.38 -2.02
C ILE A 212 5.33 5.05 -1.60
N GLY A 213 4.57 3.96 -1.70
CA GLY A 213 5.11 2.61 -1.71
C GLY A 213 5.94 2.40 -2.97
N SER A 214 7.26 2.38 -2.83
CA SER A 214 8.21 2.43 -3.94
C SER A 214 8.90 1.09 -4.15
N ARG A 215 8.90 0.64 -5.41
CA ARG A 215 9.62 -0.57 -5.87
C ARG A 215 11.10 -0.31 -6.13
N TYR A 216 11.51 0.96 -6.20
CA TYR A 216 12.80 1.37 -6.76
C TYR A 216 13.71 2.11 -5.77
N VAL A 217 13.33 2.18 -4.49
CA VAL A 217 14.22 2.56 -3.38
C VAL A 217 14.89 1.33 -2.75
N SER A 218 15.92 1.54 -1.92
CA SER A 218 16.60 0.46 -1.20
C SER A 218 15.61 -0.35 -0.34
N GLY A 219 15.64 -1.68 -0.49
CA GLY A 219 14.70 -2.60 0.16
C GLY A 219 13.42 -2.86 -0.63
N GLY A 220 13.11 -2.04 -1.64
CA GLY A 220 11.97 -2.23 -2.54
C GLY A 220 12.27 -3.24 -3.65
N GLY A 221 11.22 -3.76 -4.28
CA GLY A 221 11.39 -4.67 -5.41
C GLY A 221 10.09 -5.17 -6.04
N THR A 222 10.26 -6.01 -7.05
CA THR A 222 9.15 -6.70 -7.73
C THR A 222 9.34 -8.20 -7.62
N GLU A 223 8.28 -8.92 -7.26
CA GLU A 223 8.28 -10.37 -7.09
C GLU A 223 7.48 -11.05 -8.20
N ASN A 224 7.92 -12.25 -8.61
CA ASN A 224 7.25 -13.08 -9.62
C ASN A 224 7.10 -12.44 -11.02
N TRP A 225 7.74 -11.30 -11.28
CA TRP A 225 7.77 -10.70 -12.62
C TRP A 225 8.82 -11.38 -13.51
N ASP A 226 8.48 -11.61 -14.77
CA ASP A 226 9.47 -11.99 -15.78
C ASP A 226 10.49 -10.86 -16.07
N ALA A 227 11.62 -11.21 -16.68
CA ALA A 227 12.69 -10.24 -16.96
C ALA A 227 12.23 -9.12 -17.90
N ARG A 228 11.33 -9.42 -18.86
CA ARG A 228 10.81 -8.45 -19.83
C ARG A 228 9.97 -7.37 -19.14
N ARG A 229 9.04 -7.75 -18.27
CA ARG A 229 8.19 -6.84 -17.51
C ARG A 229 9.01 -5.99 -16.55
N ARG A 230 10.00 -6.58 -15.87
CA ARG A 230 10.96 -5.81 -15.05
C ARG A 230 11.69 -4.78 -15.89
N LEU A 231 12.19 -5.15 -17.07
CA LEU A 231 12.89 -4.24 -17.98
C LEU A 231 11.96 -3.11 -18.45
N VAL A 232 10.77 -3.43 -18.97
CA VAL A 232 9.79 -2.44 -19.44
C VAL A 232 9.44 -1.44 -18.35
N SER A 233 9.18 -1.91 -17.13
CA SER A 233 8.84 -1.04 -16.00
C SER A 233 10.01 -0.16 -15.58
N ARG A 234 11.23 -0.70 -15.49
CA ARG A 234 12.43 0.09 -15.16
C ARG A 234 12.76 1.12 -16.25
N CYS A 235 12.60 0.77 -17.52
CA CYS A 235 12.80 1.70 -18.63
C CYS A 235 11.74 2.81 -18.64
N GLY A 236 10.46 2.46 -18.46
CA GLY A 236 9.38 3.44 -18.38
C GLY A 236 9.56 4.41 -17.21
N ASN A 237 9.90 3.90 -16.03
CA ASN A 237 10.17 4.75 -14.87
C ASN A 237 11.43 5.59 -15.03
N THR A 238 12.52 5.04 -15.61
CA THR A 238 13.73 5.81 -15.94
C THR A 238 13.42 6.93 -16.93
N TYR A 239 12.60 6.66 -17.95
CA TYR A 239 12.13 7.67 -18.90
C TYR A 239 11.43 8.83 -18.17
N VAL A 240 10.50 8.54 -17.26
CA VAL A 240 9.84 9.59 -16.47
C VAL A 240 10.85 10.40 -15.64
N ARG A 241 11.80 9.74 -14.98
CA ARG A 241 12.84 10.42 -14.17
C ARG A 241 13.76 11.33 -15.00
N LEU A 242 14.03 10.98 -16.25
CA LEU A 242 14.83 11.83 -17.14
C LEU A 242 14.14 13.16 -17.47
N PHE A 243 12.80 13.16 -17.55
CA PHE A 243 12.00 14.34 -17.85
C PHE A 243 11.60 15.13 -16.60
N LEU A 244 11.14 14.45 -15.55
CA LEU A 244 10.56 15.08 -14.36
C LEU A 244 11.52 15.18 -13.16
N GLY A 245 12.72 14.63 -13.31
CA GLY A 245 13.81 14.74 -12.33
C GLY A 245 13.89 13.58 -11.34
N PRO A 246 14.92 13.61 -10.47
CA PRO A 246 15.27 12.48 -9.61
C PRO A 246 14.53 12.46 -8.26
N MET A 247 13.65 13.42 -7.99
CA MET A 247 12.99 13.61 -6.67
C MET A 247 12.16 12.41 -6.22
N ILE A 248 11.68 11.60 -7.17
CA ILE A 248 10.93 10.37 -6.92
C ILE A 248 11.62 9.23 -7.67
N HIS A 249 11.82 8.10 -7.01
CA HIS A 249 12.38 6.89 -7.59
C HIS A 249 11.31 6.04 -8.27
N ASP A 250 10.08 5.99 -7.76
CA ASP A 250 8.96 5.27 -8.36
C ASP A 250 7.78 6.18 -8.72
N TRP A 251 7.87 6.82 -9.88
CA TRP A 251 6.86 7.74 -10.40
C TRP A 251 5.54 7.06 -10.77
N THR A 252 5.57 5.73 -10.96
CA THR A 252 4.45 4.96 -11.52
C THR A 252 3.75 4.06 -10.50
N GLY A 253 4.27 3.97 -9.27
CA GLY A 253 3.67 3.19 -8.20
C GLY A 253 2.32 3.78 -7.76
N GLY A 254 1.29 2.94 -7.69
CA GLY A 254 -0.08 3.33 -7.33
C GLY A 254 -0.48 3.01 -5.88
N PHE A 255 0.49 2.67 -5.03
CA PHE A 255 0.26 2.51 -3.59
C PHE A 255 0.75 3.73 -2.86
N ARG A 256 -0.17 4.62 -2.54
CA ARG A 256 0.15 5.97 -2.06
C ARG A 256 -0.75 6.37 -0.92
N CYS A 257 -0.24 7.22 -0.03
CA CYS A 257 -1.04 7.86 1.01
C CYS A 257 -0.87 9.37 0.85
N TYR A 258 -1.97 10.05 0.59
CA TYR A 258 -2.02 11.50 0.45
C TYR A 258 -2.60 12.14 1.71
N HIS A 259 -1.99 13.24 2.14
CA HIS A 259 -2.66 14.19 3.02
C HIS A 259 -3.83 14.85 2.26
N ARG A 260 -5.00 14.98 2.90
CA ARG A 260 -6.15 15.65 2.26
C ARG A 260 -5.84 17.07 1.79
N SER A 261 -5.09 17.83 2.57
CA SER A 261 -4.68 19.20 2.21
C SER A 261 -3.85 19.26 0.93
N LEU A 262 -3.07 18.21 0.62
CA LEU A 262 -2.31 18.14 -0.61
C LEU A 262 -3.25 17.91 -1.80
N LEU A 263 -4.16 16.94 -1.71
CA LEU A 263 -5.15 16.68 -2.78
C LEU A 263 -6.03 17.90 -3.08
N LEU A 264 -6.41 18.67 -2.05
CA LEU A 264 -7.17 19.92 -2.21
C LEU A 264 -6.42 20.98 -3.04
N LYS A 265 -5.10 21.01 -2.97
CA LYS A 265 -4.25 21.94 -3.73
C LYS A 265 -3.93 21.43 -5.13
N MET A 266 -4.26 20.16 -5.45
CA MET A 266 -3.86 19.49 -6.68
C MET A 266 -4.80 19.73 -7.88
N HIS A 267 -5.85 20.55 -7.77
CA HIS A 267 -6.76 20.90 -8.89
C HIS A 267 -7.17 19.65 -9.70
N LEU A 268 -7.68 18.62 -9.02
CA LEU A 268 -7.93 17.28 -9.55
C LEU A 268 -8.81 17.29 -10.82
N GLU A 269 -9.70 18.27 -10.94
CA GLU A 269 -10.57 18.51 -12.10
C GLU A 269 -9.83 18.80 -13.40
N THR A 270 -8.57 19.26 -13.31
CA THR A 270 -7.74 19.57 -14.47
C THR A 270 -6.84 18.41 -14.91
N VAL A 271 -6.86 17.29 -14.17
CA VAL A 271 -6.05 16.10 -14.50
C VAL A 271 -6.57 15.49 -15.78
N ARG A 272 -5.69 15.37 -16.79
CA ARG A 272 -6.09 14.92 -18.14
C ARG A 272 -5.73 13.47 -18.41
N ALA A 273 -4.69 12.96 -17.74
CA ALA A 273 -4.25 11.58 -17.93
C ALA A 273 -5.31 10.58 -17.42
N LYS A 274 -5.59 9.55 -18.22
CA LYS A 274 -6.64 8.56 -17.92
C LYS A 274 -6.09 7.20 -17.54
N GLY A 275 -4.98 6.79 -18.14
CA GLY A 275 -4.25 5.56 -17.82
C GLY A 275 -3.25 5.80 -16.70
N TYR A 276 -2.31 4.86 -16.51
CA TYR A 276 -1.28 4.91 -15.46
C TYR A 276 -0.47 6.22 -15.38
N VAL A 277 -0.47 7.04 -16.43
CA VAL A 277 0.19 8.35 -16.46
C VAL A 277 -0.42 9.33 -15.47
N PHE A 278 -1.68 9.15 -15.04
CA PHE A 278 -2.28 9.99 -14.01
C PHE A 278 -1.46 9.95 -12.70
N GLN A 279 -0.83 8.82 -12.39
CA GLN A 279 0.06 8.69 -11.23
C GLN A 279 1.25 9.63 -11.33
N VAL A 280 1.82 9.69 -12.54
CA VAL A 280 2.95 10.55 -12.85
C VAL A 280 2.52 12.01 -12.76
N GLU A 281 1.35 12.34 -13.29
CA GLU A 281 0.79 13.69 -13.24
C GLU A 281 0.56 14.15 -11.79
N LEU A 282 -0.06 13.33 -10.94
CA LEU A 282 -0.30 13.67 -9.54
C LEU A 282 1.00 13.79 -8.73
N ALA A 283 1.95 12.89 -8.95
CA ALA A 283 3.27 12.98 -8.33
C ALA A 283 4.02 14.26 -8.77
N TRP A 284 3.93 14.61 -10.05
CA TRP A 284 4.51 15.84 -10.59
C TRP A 284 3.88 17.08 -9.97
N ARG A 285 2.55 17.13 -9.84
CA ARG A 285 1.85 18.23 -9.14
C ARG A 285 2.29 18.34 -7.68
N ALA A 286 2.47 17.21 -6.97
CA ALA A 286 3.01 17.22 -5.61
C ALA A 286 4.39 17.88 -5.55
N VAL A 287 5.28 17.52 -6.49
CA VAL A 287 6.62 18.13 -6.61
C VAL A 287 6.54 19.62 -6.91
N GLN A 288 5.67 20.06 -7.83
CA GLN A 288 5.51 21.47 -8.16
C GLN A 288 4.95 22.29 -6.99
N LEU A 289 4.08 21.70 -6.18
CA LEU A 289 3.56 22.30 -4.94
C LEU A 289 4.59 22.34 -3.80
N GLY A 290 5.78 21.77 -3.99
CA GLY A 290 6.81 21.70 -2.96
C GLY A 290 6.44 20.79 -1.79
N ALA A 291 5.59 19.79 -2.04
CA ALA A 291 5.12 18.88 -0.99
C ALA A 291 6.28 18.06 -0.40
N ASP A 292 6.18 17.71 0.89
CA ASP A 292 7.08 16.70 1.47
C ASP A 292 6.68 15.30 0.98
N ILE A 293 7.57 14.67 0.23
CA ILE A 293 7.35 13.37 -0.43
C ILE A 293 8.32 12.35 0.14
N ARG A 294 7.78 11.23 0.64
CA ARG A 294 8.56 10.12 1.16
C ARG A 294 8.27 8.83 0.41
N GLU A 295 9.33 8.09 0.08
CA GLU A 295 9.23 6.76 -0.50
C GLU A 295 9.51 5.68 0.55
N LEU A 296 8.58 4.74 0.71
CA LEU A 296 8.75 3.56 1.56
C LEU A 296 9.01 2.33 0.68
N PRO A 297 10.02 1.51 0.98
CA PRO A 297 10.25 0.28 0.23
C PRO A 297 9.08 -0.69 0.38
N ILE A 298 8.56 -1.15 -0.77
CA ILE A 298 7.56 -2.22 -0.86
C ILE A 298 8.01 -3.32 -1.81
N ARG A 299 7.45 -4.51 -1.62
CA ARG A 299 7.58 -5.63 -2.55
C ARG A 299 6.27 -5.75 -3.34
N PHE A 300 6.36 -5.49 -4.64
CA PHE A 300 5.19 -5.55 -5.53
C PHE A 300 5.16 -6.92 -6.23
N SER A 301 4.17 -7.74 -5.89
CA SER A 301 3.99 -9.05 -6.51
C SER A 301 3.19 -8.93 -7.80
N ASP A 302 3.24 -9.95 -8.66
CA ASP A 302 2.25 -10.03 -9.73
C ASP A 302 0.85 -10.31 -9.16
N ARG A 303 -0.18 -9.83 -9.86
CA ARG A 303 -1.58 -10.08 -9.49
C ARG A 303 -1.82 -11.58 -9.33
N VAL A 304 -2.59 -11.96 -8.32
CA VAL A 304 -2.92 -13.39 -8.10
C VAL A 304 -3.90 -13.87 -9.19
N GLN A 305 -4.76 -12.98 -9.70
CA GLN A 305 -5.79 -13.27 -10.71
C GLN A 305 -5.98 -12.10 -11.68
N GLY A 306 -6.34 -12.39 -12.95
CA GLY A 306 -6.70 -11.39 -13.97
C GLY A 306 -5.64 -11.19 -15.08
N GLN A 307 -5.96 -10.40 -16.11
CA GLN A 307 -5.03 -10.04 -17.19
C GLN A 307 -4.47 -8.62 -17.02
N SER A 308 -3.20 -8.41 -17.41
CA SER A 308 -2.53 -7.11 -17.33
C SER A 308 -3.29 -6.02 -18.09
N LYS A 309 -3.64 -4.93 -17.38
CA LYS A 309 -4.37 -3.77 -17.91
C LYS A 309 -3.45 -2.76 -18.62
N LEU A 310 -2.12 -2.98 -18.64
CA LEU A 310 -1.15 -2.06 -19.25
C LEU A 310 -1.16 -2.22 -20.78
N GLY A 311 -2.05 -1.49 -21.45
CA GLY A 311 -2.21 -1.51 -22.90
C GLY A 311 -1.28 -0.52 -23.63
N TRP A 312 -1.12 -0.72 -24.94
CA TRP A 312 -0.38 0.19 -25.85
C TRP A 312 -0.81 1.66 -25.74
N HIS A 313 -2.10 1.91 -25.48
CA HIS A 313 -2.63 3.26 -25.29
C HIS A 313 -2.01 3.99 -24.09
N SER A 314 -1.76 3.28 -22.98
CA SER A 314 -1.12 3.87 -21.79
C SER A 314 0.36 4.20 -22.04
N LEU A 315 1.04 3.41 -22.88
CA LEU A 315 2.41 3.71 -23.30
C LEU A 315 2.48 4.98 -24.15
N ILE A 316 1.59 5.10 -25.15
CA ILE A 316 1.52 6.30 -26.01
C ILE A 316 1.15 7.54 -25.20
N GLU A 317 0.19 7.43 -24.28
CA GLU A 317 -0.15 8.52 -23.35
C GLU A 317 1.09 8.97 -22.56
N GLY A 318 1.88 8.02 -22.04
CA GLY A 318 3.10 8.33 -21.29
C GLY A 318 4.15 9.06 -22.12
N LEU A 319 4.40 8.59 -23.33
CA LEU A 319 5.37 9.20 -24.26
C LEU A 319 5.00 10.63 -24.67
N VAL A 320 3.70 10.98 -24.64
CA VAL A 320 3.22 12.31 -25.04
C VAL A 320 3.05 13.25 -23.85
N GLN A 321 2.48 12.77 -22.74
CA GLN A 321 2.14 13.64 -21.61
C GLN A 321 3.35 13.97 -20.73
N VAL A 322 4.28 13.03 -20.55
CA VAL A 322 5.45 13.24 -19.68
C VAL A 322 6.32 14.40 -20.17
N PRO A 323 6.71 14.51 -21.46
CA PRO A 323 7.45 15.67 -21.93
C PRO A 323 6.67 16.98 -21.82
N LYS A 324 5.33 16.95 -21.99
CA LYS A 324 4.49 18.16 -21.86
C LYS A 324 4.53 18.74 -20.46
N MET A 325 4.57 17.90 -19.43
CA MET A 325 4.67 18.34 -18.03
C MET A 325 5.95 19.15 -17.77
N CYS A 326 7.06 18.88 -18.48
CA CYS A 326 8.30 19.68 -18.37
C CYS A 326 8.14 21.13 -18.84
N PHE A 327 7.21 21.38 -19.77
CA PHE A 327 6.94 22.71 -20.32
C PHE A 327 5.79 23.41 -19.62
N GLN A 328 5.16 22.75 -18.65
CA GLN A 328 4.08 23.30 -17.86
C GLN A 328 4.62 23.72 -16.49
N ARG A 329 4.11 24.82 -15.96
CA ARG A 329 4.24 25.16 -14.54
C ARG A 329 2.89 24.96 -13.90
N TYR A 330 2.92 24.28 -12.76
CA TYR A 330 1.77 24.06 -11.91
C TYR A 330 1.87 25.00 -10.72
#